data_AF-A0A8T4W2J1-F1
#
_entry.id   AF-A0A8T4W2J1-F1
#
_cell.length_a   1.000
_cell.length_b   1.000
_cell.length_c   1.000
_cell.angle_alpha   90.00
_cell.angle_beta   90.00
_cell.angle_gamma   90.00
#
_symmetry.space_group_name_H-M   'P 1'
#
loop_
_entity.id
_entity.type
_entity.pdbx_description
1 polymer ?
#
loop_
_entity_poly.entity_id
_entity_poly.type
_entity_poly.pdbx_seq_one_letter_code
_entity_poly.pdbx_strand_id
1 'polypeptide(L)'
;MTTKPDMFCFQCEETARGEGCTVKGMCGKPAEVANLQDLLIYILKGISLCTTDTAERTSDIDDFVAARLFSTITNANFDRDYFLEKIREALEIRDELKEKHDIQSEHDAVIWTPDSDDDIQRKARQVGVLTTSIF
;
A
#
# COMPACT_ATOMS: atom_id res chain seq x y z
N MET A 1 -2.84 -27.11 1.49
CA MET A 1 -3.57 -25.85 1.64
C MET A 1 -2.81 -25.00 2.66
N THR A 2 -1.84 -24.22 2.23
CA THR A 2 -1.20 -23.23 3.11
C THR A 2 -2.12 -22.02 3.16
N THR A 3 -2.81 -21.84 4.29
CA THR A 3 -3.63 -20.66 4.57
C THR A 3 -2.74 -19.42 4.57
N LYS A 4 -3.11 -18.38 3.81
CA LYS A 4 -2.43 -17.08 3.85
C LYS A 4 -2.41 -16.57 5.31
N PRO A 5 -1.27 -16.08 5.84
CA PRO A 5 -1.21 -15.55 7.20
C PRO A 5 -2.06 -14.28 7.34
N ASP A 6 -2.44 -13.92 8.57
CA ASP A 6 -3.27 -12.73 8.85
C ASP A 6 -2.57 -11.42 8.45
N MET A 7 -1.24 -11.42 8.44
CA MET A 7 -0.35 -10.38 7.89
C MET A 7 0.97 -11.01 7.43
N PHE A 8 1.82 -10.25 6.74
CA PHE A 8 3.23 -10.60 6.62
C PHE A 8 4.10 -9.33 6.60
N CYS A 9 4.96 -9.16 7.60
CA CYS A 9 5.88 -8.01 7.66
C CYS A 9 7.26 -8.44 8.17
N PHE A 10 8.30 -8.03 7.46
CA PHE A 10 9.70 -8.43 7.71
C PHE A 10 10.71 -7.26 7.63
N GLN A 11 10.23 -6.02 7.70
CA GLN A 11 11.06 -4.84 7.41
C GLN A 11 12.08 -4.49 8.50
N CYS A 12 11.88 -4.97 9.73
CA CYS A 12 12.73 -4.66 10.87
C CYS A 12 13.51 -5.89 11.33
N GLU A 13 14.66 -5.65 11.96
CA GLU A 13 15.54 -6.68 12.50
C GLU A 13 14.83 -7.57 13.54
N GLU A 14 13.97 -6.98 14.37
CA GLU A 14 13.22 -7.69 15.42
C GLU A 14 12.05 -8.55 14.91
N THR A 15 11.95 -8.83 13.62
CA THR A 15 10.83 -9.63 13.09
C THR A 15 10.77 -11.02 13.72
N ALA A 16 9.57 -11.61 13.83
CA ALA A 16 9.40 -12.90 14.48
C ALA A 16 10.30 -13.97 13.85
N ARG A 17 11.14 -14.59 14.69
CA ARG A 17 12.11 -15.64 14.31
C ARG A 17 13.15 -15.23 13.27
N GLY A 18 13.31 -13.93 12.98
CA GLY A 18 14.15 -13.46 11.88
C GLY A 18 13.59 -13.80 10.49
N GLU A 19 12.32 -14.21 10.38
CA GLU A 19 11.69 -14.60 9.12
C GLU A 19 10.58 -13.62 8.70
N GLY A 20 9.64 -13.33 9.60
CA GLY A 20 8.46 -12.52 9.28
C GLY A 20 7.36 -12.61 10.33
N CYS A 21 6.75 -11.47 10.66
CA CYS A 21 5.59 -11.40 11.54
C CYS A 21 4.32 -11.80 10.78
N THR A 22 3.60 -12.84 11.25
CA THR A 22 2.45 -13.42 10.54
C THR A 22 1.08 -13.26 11.22
N VAL A 23 1.06 -12.86 12.49
CA VAL A 23 -0.17 -12.69 13.30
C VAL A 23 -0.23 -11.28 13.90
N LYS A 24 0.87 -10.82 14.49
CA LYS A 24 1.05 -9.46 15.01
C LYS A 24 2.53 -9.11 14.91
N GLY A 25 2.86 -7.84 14.64
CA GLY A 25 4.24 -7.37 14.65
C GLY A 25 4.87 -7.45 16.04
N MET A 26 6.15 -7.81 16.12
CA MET A 26 6.92 -7.75 17.37
C MET A 26 6.98 -6.31 17.93
N CYS A 27 6.98 -5.31 17.04
CA CYS A 27 6.85 -3.88 17.37
C CYS A 27 5.45 -3.47 17.88
N GLY A 28 4.49 -4.39 17.93
CA GLY A 28 3.11 -4.13 18.37
C GLY A 28 2.11 -3.86 17.24
N LYS A 29 2.56 -3.72 15.98
CA LYS A 29 1.69 -3.46 14.81
C LYS A 29 0.59 -4.53 14.65
N PRO A 30 -0.71 -4.15 14.70
CA PRO A 30 -1.81 -5.08 14.41
C PRO A 30 -1.80 -5.58 12.96
N ALA A 31 -2.30 -6.79 12.71
CA ALA A 31 -2.39 -7.35 11.36
C ALA A 31 -3.17 -6.46 10.38
N GLU A 32 -4.28 -5.88 10.84
CA GLU A 32 -5.08 -4.95 10.04
C GLU A 32 -4.25 -3.75 9.55
N VAL A 33 -3.52 -3.10 10.46
CA VAL A 33 -2.66 -1.96 10.11
C VAL A 33 -1.55 -2.37 9.16
N ALA A 34 -0.96 -3.57 9.33
CA ALA A 34 0.04 -4.08 8.41
C ALA A 34 -0.51 -4.25 6.98
N ASN A 35 -1.71 -4.83 6.86
CA ASN A 35 -2.38 -5.02 5.57
C ASN A 35 -2.76 -3.67 4.92
N LEU A 36 -3.20 -2.69 5.72
CA LEU A 36 -3.49 -1.34 5.21
C LEU A 36 -2.22 -0.61 4.75
N GLN A 37 -1.09 -0.77 5.45
CA GLN A 37 0.21 -0.26 4.99
C GLN A 37 0.62 -0.90 3.66
N ASP A 38 0.42 -2.22 3.50
CA ASP A 38 0.67 -2.93 2.23
C ASP A 38 -0.22 -2.38 1.10
N LEU A 39 -1.50 -2.12 1.36
CA LEU A 39 -2.42 -1.54 0.38
C LEU A 39 -2.04 -0.11 0.00
N LEU A 40 -1.66 0.72 0.97
CA LEU A 40 -1.19 2.07 0.69
C LEU A 40 0.03 2.03 -0.24
N ILE A 41 1.06 1.24 0.08
CA ILE A 41 2.24 1.07 -0.78
C ILE A 41 1.85 0.57 -2.18
N TYR A 42 0.92 -0.38 -2.25
CA TYR A 42 0.40 -0.89 -3.51
C TYR A 42 -0.23 0.21 -4.38
N ILE A 43 -1.02 1.12 -3.81
CA ILE A 43 -1.62 2.25 -4.54
C ILE A 43 -0.55 3.28 -4.93
N LEU A 44 0.44 3.55 -4.07
CA LEU A 44 1.57 4.43 -4.40
C LEU A 44 2.38 3.92 -5.61
N LYS A 45 2.51 2.59 -5.77
CA LYS A 45 3.06 2.01 -7.00
C LYS A 45 2.17 2.31 -8.21
N GLY A 46 0.85 2.28 -8.05
CA GLY A 46 -0.10 2.73 -9.07
C GLY A 46 0.11 4.19 -9.48
N ILE A 47 0.25 5.11 -8.52
CA ILE A 47 0.59 6.53 -8.78
C ILE A 47 1.92 6.64 -9.54
N SER A 48 2.94 5.87 -9.14
CA SER A 48 4.24 5.87 -9.80
C SER A 48 4.15 5.40 -11.27
N LEU A 49 3.34 4.38 -11.55
CA LEU A 49 3.08 3.92 -12.92
C LEU A 49 2.35 4.98 -13.76
N CYS A 50 1.46 5.76 -13.16
CA CYS A 50 0.75 6.84 -13.85
C CYS A 50 1.63 8.07 -14.13
N THR A 51 2.77 8.19 -13.46
CA THR A 51 3.67 9.36 -13.57
C THR A 51 4.97 9.07 -14.32
N THR A 52 5.40 7.82 -14.42
CA THR A 52 6.74 7.42 -14.92
C THR A 52 7.10 8.00 -16.30
N ASP A 53 6.15 8.01 -17.23
CA ASP A 53 6.35 8.50 -18.61
C ASP A 53 5.66 9.85 -18.87
N THR A 54 5.28 10.57 -17.81
CA THR A 54 4.58 11.85 -17.90
C THR A 54 5.48 13.00 -17.45
N ALA A 55 5.15 14.22 -17.86
CA ALA A 55 5.81 15.43 -17.35
C ALA A 55 5.36 15.81 -15.91
N GLU A 56 4.56 14.98 -15.24
CA GLU A 56 3.89 15.29 -13.97
C GLU A 56 4.57 14.74 -12.73
N ARG A 57 5.89 14.58 -12.77
CA ARG A 57 6.68 14.60 -11.53
C ARG A 57 6.71 16.02 -10.99
N THR A 58 5.68 16.36 -10.23
CA THR A 58 5.61 17.59 -9.44
C THR A 58 6.19 17.33 -8.05
N SER A 59 6.69 18.39 -7.41
CA SER A 59 7.12 18.33 -6.00
C SER A 59 6.01 17.80 -5.10
N ASP A 60 4.76 18.14 -5.39
CA ASP A 60 3.62 17.80 -4.55
C ASP A 60 3.31 16.30 -4.58
N ILE A 61 3.42 15.66 -5.75
CA ILE A 61 3.26 14.20 -5.87
C ILE A 61 4.44 13.47 -5.23
N ASP A 62 5.66 13.96 -5.43
CA ASP A 62 6.85 13.36 -4.82
C ASP A 62 6.78 13.46 -3.28
N ASP A 63 6.41 14.62 -2.73
CA ASP A 63 6.21 14.84 -1.30
C ASP A 63 5.06 13.99 -0.74
N PHE A 64 3.97 13.87 -1.52
CA PHE A 64 2.86 12.98 -1.18
C PHE A 64 3.35 11.55 -1.02
N VAL A 65 4.02 11.00 -2.03
CA VAL A 65 4.52 9.62 -2.03
C VAL A 65 5.53 9.41 -0.89
N ALA A 66 6.47 10.33 -0.71
CA ALA A 66 7.49 10.26 0.33
C ALA A 66 6.89 10.24 1.74
N ALA A 67 5.92 11.13 2.04
CA ALA A 67 5.26 11.17 3.34
C ALA A 67 4.47 9.89 3.64
N ARG A 68 3.80 9.31 2.64
CA ARG A 68 3.02 8.07 2.82
C ARG A 68 3.95 6.87 3.00
N LEU A 69 5.05 6.79 2.25
CA LEU A 69 6.09 5.78 2.51
C LEU A 69 6.66 5.92 3.92
N PHE A 70 6.96 7.14 4.39
CA PHE A 70 7.46 7.38 5.74
C PHE A 70 6.49 6.86 6.81
N SER A 71 5.17 7.03 6.60
CA SER A 71 4.16 6.54 7.54
C SER A 71 4.13 5.01 7.70
N THR A 72 4.72 4.26 6.76
CA THR A 72 4.81 2.79 6.80
C THR A 72 6.07 2.25 7.48
N ILE A 73 7.02 3.13 7.83
CA ILE A 73 8.24 2.76 8.54
C ILE A 73 7.91 2.24 9.95
N THR A 74 8.75 1.34 10.45
CA THR A 74 8.63 0.76 11.80
C THR A 74 8.49 1.84 12.86
N ASN A 75 7.46 1.72 13.70
CA ASN A 75 7.12 2.65 14.79
C ASN A 75 6.76 4.09 14.36
N ALA A 76 6.47 4.34 13.08
CA ALA A 76 6.04 5.66 12.62
C ALA A 76 4.56 5.94 12.92
N ASN A 77 3.66 5.04 12.50
CA ASN A 77 2.22 5.20 12.70
C ASN A 77 1.48 3.85 12.77
N PHE A 78 0.62 3.69 13.78
CA PHE A 78 -0.25 2.51 13.97
C PHE A 78 -1.75 2.84 13.98
N ASP A 79 -2.13 4.06 13.61
CA ASP A 79 -3.53 4.47 13.52
C ASP A 79 -4.19 3.90 12.26
N ARG A 80 -5.19 3.03 12.43
CA ARG A 80 -5.95 2.43 11.34
C ARG A 80 -6.67 3.49 10.49
N ASP A 81 -7.30 4.46 11.14
CA ASP A 81 -8.18 5.43 10.45
C ASP A 81 -7.35 6.39 9.60
N TYR A 82 -6.14 6.73 10.06
CA TYR A 82 -5.13 7.40 9.24
C TYR A 82 -4.87 6.66 7.93
N PHE A 83 -4.61 5.34 7.97
CA PHE A 83 -4.32 4.59 6.74
C PHE A 83 -5.54 4.46 5.82
N LEU A 84 -6.75 4.31 6.37
CA LEU A 84 -7.98 4.33 5.57
C LEU A 84 -8.15 5.66 4.85
N GLU A 85 -7.95 6.78 5.53
CA GLU A 85 -7.98 8.11 4.93
C GLU A 85 -6.93 8.26 3.82
N LYS A 86 -5.67 7.86 4.08
CA LYS A 86 -4.59 7.99 3.09
C LYS A 86 -4.71 7.06 1.90
N ILE A 87 -5.36 5.92 2.06
CA ILE A 87 -5.74 5.05 0.94
C ILE A 87 -6.74 5.77 0.03
N ARG A 88 -7.78 6.40 0.59
CA ARG A 88 -8.77 7.15 -0.22
C ARG A 88 -8.12 8.32 -0.96
N GLU A 89 -7.31 9.11 -0.26
CA GLU A 89 -6.57 10.23 -0.85
C GLU A 89 -5.62 9.76 -1.98
N ALA A 90 -4.94 8.61 -1.79
CA ALA A 90 -4.06 8.06 -2.81
C ALA A 90 -4.82 7.52 -4.04
N LEU A 91 -6.03 6.99 -3.86
CA LEU A 91 -6.89 6.55 -4.97
C LEU A 91 -7.35 7.75 -5.80
N GLU A 92 -7.79 8.83 -5.13
CA GLU A 92 -8.20 10.08 -5.79
C GLU A 92 -7.07 10.63 -6.67
N ILE A 93 -5.87 10.81 -6.11
CA ILE A 93 -4.70 11.30 -6.87
C ILE A 93 -4.36 10.39 -8.04
N ARG A 94 -4.36 9.06 -7.83
CA ARG A 94 -4.08 8.10 -8.89
C ARG A 94 -5.09 8.23 -10.03
N ASP A 95 -6.38 8.33 -9.72
CA ASP A 95 -7.44 8.38 -10.72
C ASP A 95 -7.46 9.72 -11.47
N GLU A 96 -7.18 10.84 -10.79
CA GLU A 96 -6.94 12.14 -11.44
C GLU A 96 -5.78 12.08 -12.45
N LEU A 97 -4.65 11.46 -12.06
CA LEU A 97 -3.50 11.29 -12.95
C LEU A 97 -3.82 10.41 -14.16
N LYS A 98 -4.58 9.32 -13.95
CA LYS A 98 -5.02 8.44 -15.04
C LYS A 98 -5.87 9.17 -16.05
N GLU A 99 -6.87 9.92 -15.59
CA GLU A 99 -7.76 10.69 -16.47
C GLU A 99 -7.00 11.79 -17.22
N LYS A 100 -6.15 12.53 -16.51
CA LYS A 100 -5.39 13.65 -17.07
C LYS A 100 -4.42 13.24 -18.18
N HIS A 101 -3.86 12.04 -18.09
CA HIS A 101 -2.86 11.54 -19.03
C HIS A 101 -3.37 10.44 -19.96
N ASP A 102 -4.67 10.14 -19.92
CA ASP A 102 -5.30 9.05 -20.67
C ASP A 102 -4.53 7.72 -20.51
N ILE A 103 -4.16 7.40 -19.27
CA ILE A 103 -3.35 6.22 -18.96
C ILE A 103 -4.18 4.96 -19.15
N GLN A 104 -3.82 4.18 -20.18
CA GLN A 104 -4.35 2.84 -20.41
C GLN A 104 -3.39 1.82 -19.78
N SER A 105 -3.84 1.12 -18.74
CA SER A 105 -3.03 0.12 -18.04
C SER A 105 -3.86 -1.10 -17.68
N GLU A 106 -3.26 -2.29 -17.76
CA GLU A 106 -3.83 -3.53 -17.24
C GLU A 106 -3.34 -3.83 -15.82
N HIS A 107 -2.43 -2.99 -15.29
CA HIS A 107 -1.84 -3.24 -13.99
C HIS A 107 -2.88 -2.99 -12.89
N ASP A 108 -3.16 -4.02 -12.09
CA ASP A 108 -4.19 -4.03 -11.05
C ASP A 108 -4.10 -2.80 -10.10
N ALA A 109 -2.89 -2.36 -9.73
CA ALA A 109 -2.71 -1.17 -8.87
C ALA A 109 -3.18 0.15 -9.50
N VAL A 110 -3.24 0.20 -10.82
CA VAL A 110 -3.73 1.34 -11.60
C VAL A 110 -5.25 1.28 -11.75
N ILE A 111 -5.81 0.09 -11.98
CA ILE A 111 -7.23 -0.05 -12.35
C ILE A 111 -8.18 -0.38 -11.18
N TRP A 112 -7.69 -0.96 -10.08
CA TRP A 112 -8.54 -1.37 -8.97
C TRP A 112 -9.13 -0.17 -8.23
N THR A 113 -10.45 -0.17 -8.03
CA THR A 113 -11.19 0.82 -7.24
C THR A 113 -12.11 0.10 -6.24
N PRO A 114 -12.19 0.54 -4.97
CA PRO A 114 -13.12 -0.01 -4.00
C PRO A 114 -14.52 0.63 -4.13
N ASP A 115 -15.58 -0.13 -3.84
CA ASP A 115 -16.94 0.40 -3.70
C ASP A 115 -17.29 0.72 -2.22
N SER A 116 -16.47 0.23 -1.28
CA SER A 116 -16.69 0.35 0.16
C SER A 116 -15.40 0.17 0.96
N ASP A 117 -15.43 0.53 2.24
CA ASP A 117 -14.34 0.24 3.19
C ASP A 117 -14.10 -1.26 3.35
N ASP A 118 -15.15 -2.08 3.22
CA ASP A 118 -15.03 -3.54 3.23
C ASP A 118 -14.22 -4.06 2.03
N ASP A 119 -14.30 -3.39 0.88
CA ASP A 119 -13.47 -3.73 -0.29
C ASP A 119 -12.01 -3.33 -0.09
N ILE A 120 -11.76 -2.18 0.55
CA ILE A 120 -10.41 -1.76 0.98
C ILE A 120 -9.81 -2.84 1.89
N GLN A 121 -10.53 -3.27 2.91
CA GLN A 121 -10.08 -4.29 3.86
C GLN A 121 -9.83 -5.63 3.17
N ARG A 122 -10.69 -6.01 2.21
CA ARG A 122 -10.52 -7.24 1.43
C ARG A 122 -9.28 -7.19 0.55
N LYS A 123 -9.07 -6.08 -0.16
CA LYS A 123 -7.89 -5.89 -1.02
C LYS A 123 -6.61 -5.83 -0.21
N ALA A 124 -6.63 -5.18 0.96
CA ALA A 124 -5.51 -5.10 1.88
C ALA A 124 -4.99 -6.48 2.30
N ARG A 125 -5.90 -7.45 2.49
CA ARG A 125 -5.53 -8.85 2.77
C ARG A 125 -5.05 -9.63 1.55
N GLN A 126 -5.14 -9.08 0.34
CA GLN A 126 -4.77 -9.77 -0.90
C GLN A 126 -3.41 -9.30 -1.42
N VAL A 127 -3.06 -8.04 -1.25
CA VAL A 127 -1.78 -7.47 -1.66
C VAL A 127 -0.70 -7.66 -0.58
N GLY A 128 0.52 -7.21 -0.87
CA GLY A 128 1.68 -7.26 0.04
C GLY A 128 2.92 -7.87 -0.61
N VAL A 129 3.99 -8.01 0.17
CA VAL A 129 5.28 -8.48 -0.35
C VAL A 129 5.22 -9.94 -0.83
N LEU A 130 4.44 -10.80 -0.17
CA LEU A 130 4.29 -12.22 -0.55
C LEU A 130 3.55 -12.43 -1.88
N THR A 131 2.87 -11.41 -2.41
CA THR A 131 2.21 -11.46 -3.71
C THR A 131 2.97 -10.73 -4.80
N THR A 132 4.15 -10.18 -4.48
CA THR A 132 5.01 -9.54 -5.48
C THR A 132 5.75 -10.62 -6.25
N SER A 133 5.46 -10.77 -7.54
CA SER A 133 6.23 -11.64 -8.42
C SER A 133 7.67 -11.16 -8.49
N ILE A 134 8.62 -12.01 -8.12
CA ILE A 134 10.05 -11.74 -8.28
C ILE A 134 10.44 -12.28 -9.66
N PHE A 135 10.13 -11.50 -10.69
CA PHE A 135 10.39 -11.74 -12.12
C PHE A 135 9.66 -12.96 -12.75
#